data_AF-A0A7S0ZR71-F1
#
_entry.id   AF-A0A7S0ZR71-F1
#
_cell.length_a   1.000
_cell.length_b   1.000
_cell.length_c   1.000
_cell.angle_alpha   90.00
_cell.angle_beta   90.00
_cell.angle_gamma   90.00
#
_symmetry.space_group_name_H-M   'P 1'
#
loop_
_entity.id
_entity.type
_entity.pdbx_description
1 polymer ?
#
loop_
_entity_poly.entity_id
_entity_poly.type
_entity_poly.pdbx_seq_one_letter_code
_entity_poly.pdbx_strand_id
1 'polypeptide(L)'
;LQEPGIKFEMSPLVVENPQKCFEKYVRRLPVRCAEATDTVWEKLQGRAAEQILGGHVGKLEFFWIHQSGAECTPDNADGLVCFQFVQGFAANFVRILHLSVVGVDGVWELKLPDVIFQVRQFLLTTLPIDSLRAVVLAGEDDAGKMYFDSDIEVCYQQCRFRWFQLTQSLRRTRNTLTRRAQVRPSSRFLVLHSPRISTDPPAPRCALSPMPALQLRDEEDEAEDGEVLKGFSQF
;
A
#
# COMPACT_ATOMS: atom_id res chain seq x y z
N LEU A 1 -9.73 9.40 15.68
CA LEU A 1 -10.46 8.78 14.56
C LEU A 1 -11.77 8.29 15.15
N GLN A 2 -12.90 8.39 14.44
CA GLN A 2 -14.14 7.82 14.95
C GLN A 2 -13.99 6.30 15.02
N GLU A 3 -14.49 5.67 16.08
CA GLU A 3 -14.49 4.22 16.17
C GLU A 3 -15.33 3.63 15.02
N PRO A 4 -14.89 2.51 14.43
CA PRO A 4 -15.58 1.93 13.30
C PRO A 4 -16.95 1.40 13.72
N GLY A 5 -17.96 1.62 12.88
CA GLY A 5 -19.31 1.09 13.11
C GLY A 5 -19.37 -0.43 12.97
N ILE A 6 -18.52 -0.99 12.13
CA ILE A 6 -18.38 -2.43 11.87
C ILE A 6 -16.94 -2.86 12.21
N LYS A 7 -16.81 -3.92 12.99
CA LYS A 7 -15.50 -4.50 13.33
C LYS A 7 -15.09 -5.54 12.29
N PHE A 8 -13.91 -5.32 11.70
CA PHE A 8 -13.28 -6.24 10.76
C PHE A 8 -11.98 -6.78 11.34
N GLU A 9 -11.63 -7.99 10.91
CA GLU A 9 -10.37 -8.67 11.18
C GLU A 9 -9.61 -8.90 9.88
N MET A 10 -8.30 -9.12 9.99
CA MET A 10 -7.41 -9.39 8.87
C MET A 10 -6.75 -10.74 9.06
N SER A 11 -6.89 -11.58 8.05
CA SER A 11 -6.24 -12.90 8.03
C SER A 11 -5.33 -13.00 6.81
N PRO A 12 -4.09 -13.49 6.98
CA PRO A 12 -3.18 -13.66 5.86
C PRO A 12 -3.75 -14.66 4.85
N LEU A 13 -3.55 -14.39 3.57
CA LEU A 13 -3.86 -15.32 2.51
C LEU A 13 -2.74 -16.37 2.46
N VAL A 14 -2.99 -17.53 3.06
CA VAL A 14 -2.05 -18.66 3.11
C VAL A 14 -2.58 -19.76 2.20
N VAL A 15 -2.22 -19.71 0.92
CA VAL A 15 -2.58 -20.75 -0.08
C VAL A 15 -1.43 -21.01 -1.05
N GLU A 16 -1.43 -22.19 -1.66
CA GLU A 16 -0.46 -22.57 -2.69
C GLU A 16 -0.58 -21.71 -3.96
N ASN A 17 -1.81 -21.30 -4.32
CA ASN A 17 -2.08 -20.51 -5.52
C ASN A 17 -2.85 -19.22 -5.17
N PRO A 18 -2.15 -18.12 -4.85
CA PRO A 18 -2.78 -16.86 -4.49
C PRO A 18 -3.52 -16.20 -5.66
N GLN A 19 -3.07 -16.42 -6.91
CA GLN A 19 -3.71 -15.90 -8.11
C GLN A 19 -5.15 -16.41 -8.23
N LYS A 20 -5.36 -17.71 -8.08
CA LYS A 20 -6.70 -18.32 -8.19
C LYS A 20 -7.67 -17.75 -7.15
N CYS A 21 -7.20 -17.53 -5.92
CA CYS A 21 -7.99 -16.94 -4.86
C CYS A 21 -8.32 -15.47 -5.12
N PHE A 22 -7.33 -14.70 -5.58
CA PHE A 22 -7.50 -13.30 -5.96
C PHE A 22 -8.55 -13.16 -7.08
N GLU A 23 -8.40 -13.91 -8.17
CA GLU A 23 -9.34 -13.89 -9.30
C GLU A 23 -10.75 -14.30 -8.91
N LYS A 24 -10.88 -15.29 -8.01
CA LYS A 24 -12.19 -15.71 -7.48
C LYS A 24 -12.85 -14.58 -6.68
N TYR A 25 -12.08 -13.91 -5.83
CA TYR A 25 -12.56 -12.78 -5.04
C TYR A 25 -12.96 -11.58 -5.92
N VAL A 26 -12.11 -11.20 -6.89
CA VAL A 26 -12.34 -10.02 -7.75
C VAL A 26 -13.66 -10.12 -8.53
N ARG A 27 -14.10 -11.34 -8.90
CA ARG A 27 -15.40 -11.56 -9.56
C ARG A 27 -16.61 -11.14 -8.72
N ARG A 28 -16.44 -10.94 -7.41
CA ARG A 28 -17.48 -10.46 -6.48
C ARG A 28 -17.54 -8.93 -6.42
N LEU A 29 -16.52 -8.24 -6.94
CA LEU A 29 -16.53 -6.79 -7.02
C LEU A 29 -17.48 -6.35 -8.14
N PRO A 30 -18.07 -5.14 -8.03
CA PRO A 30 -18.84 -4.57 -9.13
C PRO A 30 -18.02 -4.58 -10.42
N VAL A 31 -18.64 -4.96 -11.56
CA VAL A 31 -17.95 -5.18 -12.85
C VAL A 31 -16.99 -4.05 -13.22
N ARG A 32 -17.39 -2.81 -12.95
CA ARG A 32 -16.60 -1.61 -13.26
C ARG A 32 -15.34 -1.46 -12.40
N CYS A 33 -15.35 -1.98 -11.19
CA CYS A 33 -14.17 -2.10 -10.33
C CYS A 33 -13.33 -3.32 -10.72
N ALA A 34 -13.96 -4.40 -11.21
CA ALA A 34 -13.24 -5.58 -11.71
C ALA A 34 -12.47 -5.32 -13.01
N GLU A 35 -12.83 -4.29 -13.77
CA GLU A 35 -12.11 -3.83 -14.97
C GLU A 35 -10.95 -2.87 -14.65
N ALA A 36 -10.79 -2.47 -13.37
CA ALA A 36 -9.69 -1.65 -12.93
C ALA A 36 -8.33 -2.36 -13.10
N THR A 37 -7.26 -1.57 -13.18
CA THR A 37 -5.93 -2.14 -13.40
C THR A 37 -5.41 -2.92 -12.20
N ASP A 38 -5.89 -2.65 -10.97
CA ASP A 38 -5.48 -3.30 -9.70
C ASP A 38 -6.29 -4.54 -9.35
N THR A 39 -7.28 -4.86 -10.17
CA THR A 39 -8.09 -6.09 -10.08
C THR A 39 -7.67 -7.14 -11.10
N VAL A 40 -6.60 -6.88 -11.88
CA VAL A 40 -5.95 -7.84 -12.78
C VAL A 40 -4.63 -8.30 -12.17
N TRP A 41 -4.45 -9.62 -12.03
CA TRP A 41 -3.32 -10.21 -11.31
C TRP A 41 -1.96 -9.77 -11.87
N GLU A 42 -1.76 -9.86 -13.19
CA GLU A 42 -0.49 -9.53 -13.84
C GLU A 42 -0.14 -8.06 -13.66
N LYS A 43 -1.14 -7.17 -13.70
CA LYS A 43 -0.95 -5.72 -13.50
C LYS A 43 -0.66 -5.37 -12.05
N LEU A 44 -1.22 -6.12 -11.09
CA LEU A 44 -0.90 -5.98 -9.67
C LEU A 44 0.55 -6.43 -9.39
N GLN A 45 0.95 -7.58 -9.93
CA GLN A 45 2.31 -8.10 -9.81
C GLN A 45 3.34 -7.19 -10.50
N GLY A 46 3.04 -6.71 -11.71
CA GLY A 46 3.90 -5.76 -12.42
C GLY A 46 4.16 -4.49 -11.60
N ARG A 47 3.15 -4.00 -10.88
CA ARG A 47 3.32 -2.86 -9.96
C ARG A 47 4.08 -3.18 -8.68
N ALA A 48 3.88 -4.37 -8.13
CA ALA A 48 4.67 -4.84 -7.00
C ALA A 48 6.15 -4.98 -7.35
N ALA A 49 6.47 -5.28 -8.62
CA ALA A 49 7.82 -5.35 -9.15
C ALA A 49 8.47 -3.97 -9.42
N GLU A 50 7.69 -2.87 -9.41
CA GLU A 50 8.25 -1.52 -9.56
C GLU A 50 9.17 -1.20 -8.37
N GLN A 51 10.45 -0.97 -8.67
CA GLN A 51 11.41 -0.56 -7.67
C GLN A 51 11.19 0.89 -7.25
N ILE A 52 11.30 1.13 -5.95
CA ILE A 52 11.31 2.47 -5.38
C ILE A 52 12.78 2.89 -5.26
N LEU A 53 13.11 4.04 -5.83
CA LEU A 53 14.46 4.62 -5.72
C LEU A 53 14.86 4.77 -4.25
N GLY A 54 15.99 4.16 -3.87
CA GLY A 54 16.61 4.36 -2.55
C GLY A 54 15.93 3.62 -1.39
N GLY A 55 15.29 2.48 -1.62
CA GLY A 55 14.74 1.65 -0.55
C GLY A 55 14.64 0.17 -0.89
N HIS A 56 14.55 -0.67 0.15
CA HIS A 56 14.25 -2.09 -0.01
C HIS A 56 12.74 -2.30 0.01
N VAL A 57 12.21 -2.98 -1.01
CA VAL A 57 10.78 -3.27 -1.14
C VAL A 57 10.56 -4.74 -0.83
N GLY A 58 9.73 -5.01 0.17
CA GLY A 58 9.34 -6.36 0.56
C GLY A 58 8.41 -7.03 -0.45
N LYS A 59 8.08 -8.30 -0.16
CA LYS A 59 7.12 -9.07 -0.96
C LYS A 59 5.73 -8.44 -0.90
N LEU A 60 4.92 -8.71 -1.92
CA LEU A 60 3.52 -8.36 -1.92
C LEU A 60 2.76 -9.30 -0.96
N GLU A 61 2.23 -8.72 0.10
CA GLU A 61 1.44 -9.40 1.11
C GLU A 61 -0.05 -9.26 0.81
N PHE A 62 -0.82 -10.32 1.10
CA PHE A 62 -2.25 -10.40 0.84
C PHE A 62 -2.98 -10.75 2.13
N PHE A 63 -3.97 -9.94 2.50
CA PHE A 63 -4.80 -10.19 3.68
C PHE A 63 -6.27 -10.05 3.31
N TRP A 64 -7.03 -11.08 3.65
CA TRP A 64 -8.48 -11.01 3.61
C TRP A 64 -8.98 -10.12 4.72
N ILE A 65 -10.06 -9.41 4.43
CA ILE A 65 -10.80 -8.58 5.38
C ILE A 65 -12.15 -9.24 5.57
N HIS A 66 -12.53 -9.52 6.81
CA HIS A 66 -13.78 -10.19 7.13
C HIS A 66 -14.32 -9.70 8.46
N GLN A 67 -15.63 -9.80 8.67
CA GLN A 67 -16.20 -9.54 10.00
C GLN A 67 -15.65 -10.54 11.04
N SER A 68 -15.56 -10.08 12.28
CA SER A 68 -15.08 -10.91 13.40
C SER A 68 -15.95 -12.15 13.55
N GLY A 69 -15.31 -13.33 13.63
CA GLY A 69 -15.98 -14.62 13.73
C GLY A 69 -16.50 -15.21 12.41
N ALA A 70 -16.36 -14.51 11.27
CA ALA A 70 -16.73 -15.05 9.97
C ALA A 70 -15.62 -15.93 9.37
N GLU A 71 -16.01 -16.90 8.54
CA GLU A 71 -15.05 -17.71 7.78
C GLU A 71 -14.31 -16.87 6.74
N CYS A 72 -13.00 -17.09 6.67
CA CYS A 72 -12.10 -16.32 5.83
C CYS A 72 -11.75 -17.07 4.55
N THR A 73 -12.62 -16.95 3.53
CA THR A 73 -12.43 -17.57 2.21
C THR A 73 -12.63 -16.54 1.10
N PRO A 74 -12.15 -16.80 -0.13
CA PRO A 74 -12.39 -15.89 -1.26
C PRO A 74 -13.88 -15.63 -1.55
N ASP A 75 -14.76 -16.58 -1.19
CA ASP A 75 -16.21 -16.48 -1.40
C ASP A 75 -16.91 -15.65 -0.33
N ASN A 76 -16.35 -15.59 0.88
CA ASN A 76 -16.99 -15.00 2.05
C ASN A 76 -16.31 -13.71 2.53
N ALA A 77 -15.06 -13.44 2.13
CA ALA A 77 -14.33 -12.24 2.55
C ALA A 77 -15.12 -10.96 2.23
N ASP A 78 -15.17 -10.03 3.18
CA ASP A 78 -15.76 -8.71 3.01
C ASP A 78 -14.87 -7.75 2.23
N GLY A 79 -13.57 -8.03 2.17
CA GLY A 79 -12.60 -7.20 1.48
C GLY A 79 -11.26 -7.89 1.27
N LEU A 80 -10.36 -7.20 0.59
CA LEU A 80 -8.98 -7.62 0.36
C LEU A 80 -8.07 -6.41 0.43
N VAL A 81 -6.96 -6.55 1.16
CA VAL A 81 -5.84 -5.60 1.12
C VAL A 81 -4.59 -6.30 0.60
N CYS A 82 -3.91 -5.64 -0.35
CA CYS A 82 -2.61 -6.07 -0.86
C CYS A 82 -1.60 -4.95 -0.64
N PHE A 83 -0.49 -5.24 0.03
CA PHE A 83 0.48 -4.20 0.40
C PHE A 83 1.92 -4.71 0.39
N GLN A 84 2.88 -3.78 0.32
CA GLN A 84 4.30 -4.05 0.47
C GLN A 84 4.87 -3.20 1.61
N PHE A 85 5.71 -3.82 2.43
CA PHE A 85 6.58 -3.07 3.34
C PHE A 85 7.72 -2.44 2.54
N VAL A 86 8.03 -1.18 2.81
CA VAL A 86 9.13 -0.45 2.18
C VAL A 86 10.06 0.09 3.27
N GLN A 87 11.30 -0.37 3.24
CA GLN A 87 12.38 0.19 4.02
C GLN A 87 12.97 1.37 3.25
N GLY A 88 12.49 2.57 3.55
CA GLY A 88 13.03 3.79 2.98
C GLY A 88 14.28 4.26 3.71
N PHE A 89 15.09 5.08 3.03
CA PHE A 89 16.29 5.67 3.62
C PHE A 89 16.01 6.52 4.88
N ALA A 90 14.91 7.28 4.87
CA ALA A 90 14.55 8.18 5.97
C ALA A 90 13.48 7.62 6.91
N ALA A 91 12.61 6.75 6.42
CA ALA A 91 11.47 6.23 7.16
C ALA A 91 10.94 4.95 6.51
N ASN A 92 10.44 4.03 7.34
CA ASN A 92 9.75 2.84 6.86
C ASN A 92 8.29 3.19 6.57
N PHE A 93 7.73 2.62 5.51
CA PHE A 93 6.32 2.83 5.20
C PHE A 93 5.69 1.60 4.54
N VAL A 94 4.36 1.54 4.55
CA VAL A 94 3.62 0.56 3.75
C VAL A 94 3.11 1.21 2.47
N ARG A 95 3.28 0.52 1.35
CA ARG A 95 2.63 0.82 0.07
C ARG A 95 1.43 -0.12 -0.10
N ILE A 96 0.21 0.40 0.04
CA ILE A 96 -1.02 -0.33 -0.25
C ILE A 96 -1.27 -0.23 -1.76
N LEU A 97 -1.20 -1.37 -2.45
CA LEU A 97 -1.38 -1.45 -3.91
C LEU A 97 -2.83 -1.72 -4.31
N HIS A 98 -3.58 -2.39 -3.44
CA HIS A 98 -4.97 -2.72 -3.64
C HIS A 98 -5.69 -2.71 -2.30
N LEU A 99 -6.86 -2.08 -2.27
CA LEU A 99 -7.81 -2.16 -1.17
C LEU A 99 -9.20 -2.16 -1.76
N SER A 100 -9.96 -3.22 -1.52
CA SER A 100 -11.33 -3.34 -1.98
C SER A 100 -12.23 -3.92 -0.91
N VAL A 101 -13.52 -3.61 -1.04
CA VAL A 101 -14.59 -4.16 -0.21
C VAL A 101 -15.71 -4.67 -1.10
N VAL A 102 -16.34 -5.76 -0.70
CA VAL A 102 -17.51 -6.34 -1.36
C VAL A 102 -18.77 -5.65 -0.81
N GLY A 103 -19.57 -5.11 -1.71
CA GLY A 103 -20.86 -4.49 -1.38
C GLY A 103 -21.68 -4.20 -2.62
N VAL A 104 -22.98 -4.46 -2.55
CA VAL A 104 -23.95 -4.08 -3.58
C VAL A 104 -24.37 -2.62 -3.36
N ASP A 105 -24.60 -1.87 -4.44
CA ASP A 105 -25.26 -0.56 -4.51
C ASP A 105 -25.29 0.28 -3.21
N GLY A 106 -24.22 1.03 -2.95
CA GLY A 106 -24.12 1.99 -1.84
C GLY A 106 -23.72 1.39 -0.49
N VAL A 107 -23.82 0.07 -0.28
CA VAL A 107 -23.40 -0.57 0.99
C VAL A 107 -21.89 -0.46 1.21
N TRP A 108 -21.10 -0.41 0.14
CA TRP A 108 -19.65 -0.26 0.23
C TRP A 108 -19.24 1.08 0.87
N GLU A 109 -20.03 2.15 0.72
CA GLU A 109 -19.75 3.48 1.27
C GLU A 109 -19.78 3.47 2.80
N LEU A 110 -20.59 2.59 3.38
CA LEU A 110 -20.67 2.37 4.82
C LEU A 110 -19.50 1.52 5.34
N LYS A 111 -19.09 0.50 4.56
CA LYS A 111 -18.02 -0.43 4.96
C LYS A 111 -16.62 0.15 4.77
N LEU A 112 -16.39 0.89 3.69
CA LEU A 112 -15.04 1.28 3.26
C LEU A 112 -14.30 2.14 4.30
N PRO A 113 -14.91 3.16 4.94
CA PRO A 113 -14.23 3.93 5.99
C PRO A 113 -13.78 3.05 7.16
N ASP A 114 -14.64 2.14 7.62
CA ASP A 114 -14.34 1.21 8.71
C ASP A 114 -13.20 0.26 8.32
N VAL A 115 -13.21 -0.24 7.09
CA VAL A 115 -12.15 -1.09 6.55
C VAL A 115 -10.81 -0.33 6.45
N ILE A 116 -10.80 0.90 5.91
CA ILE A 116 -9.57 1.71 5.83
C ILE A 116 -9.02 1.98 7.24
N PHE A 117 -9.90 2.29 8.20
CA PHE A 117 -9.52 2.50 9.59
C PHE A 117 -8.85 1.24 10.18
N GLN A 118 -9.48 0.09 10.02
CA GLN A 118 -8.97 -1.18 10.55
C GLN A 118 -7.64 -1.53 9.88
N VAL A 119 -7.54 -1.48 8.55
CA VAL A 119 -6.28 -1.73 7.81
C VAL A 119 -5.16 -0.83 8.33
N ARG A 120 -5.44 0.44 8.56
CA ARG A 120 -4.48 1.38 9.14
C ARG A 120 -4.04 0.97 10.53
N GLN A 121 -4.97 0.62 11.43
CA GLN A 121 -4.65 0.16 12.78
C GLN A 121 -3.81 -1.12 12.76
N PHE A 122 -4.22 -2.12 11.99
CA PHE A 122 -3.52 -3.39 11.85
C PHE A 122 -2.07 -3.18 11.38
N LEU A 123 -1.85 -2.43 10.30
CA LEU A 123 -0.51 -2.21 9.76
C LEU A 123 0.38 -1.40 10.70
N LEU A 124 -0.15 -0.35 11.34
CA LEU A 124 0.62 0.45 12.30
C LEU A 124 0.94 -0.30 13.59
N THR A 125 0.09 -1.25 13.99
CA THR A 125 0.33 -2.11 15.17
C THR A 125 1.32 -3.22 14.86
N THR A 126 1.29 -3.76 13.64
CA THR A 126 2.02 -4.99 13.29
C THR A 126 3.41 -4.69 12.73
N LEU A 127 3.58 -3.55 12.05
CA LEU A 127 4.80 -3.24 11.31
C LEU A 127 5.54 -2.01 11.88
N PRO A 128 6.89 -2.02 11.87
CA PRO A 128 7.72 -0.91 12.32
C PRO A 128 7.77 0.20 11.26
N ILE A 129 6.63 0.86 11.02
CA ILE A 129 6.43 1.85 9.95
C ILE A 129 6.01 3.22 10.50
N ASP A 130 6.39 4.28 9.79
CA ASP A 130 6.07 5.67 10.13
C ASP A 130 4.88 6.21 9.35
N SER A 131 4.52 5.56 8.25
CA SER A 131 3.39 6.01 7.43
C SER A 131 2.83 4.93 6.50
N LEU A 132 1.66 5.22 5.93
CA LEU A 132 1.02 4.43 4.88
C LEU A 132 0.88 5.28 3.61
N ARG A 133 1.05 4.63 2.47
CA ARG A 133 0.83 5.20 1.13
C ARG A 133 -0.14 4.30 0.37
N ALA A 134 -1.36 4.78 0.15
CA ALA A 134 -2.36 4.08 -0.64
C ALA A 134 -2.30 4.55 -2.09
N VAL A 135 -2.11 3.59 -2.99
CA VAL A 135 -2.23 3.80 -4.43
C VAL A 135 -3.70 3.73 -4.80
N VAL A 136 -4.23 4.80 -5.38
CA VAL A 136 -5.63 4.87 -5.78
C VAL A 136 -5.75 5.13 -7.28
N LEU A 137 -6.82 4.60 -7.87
CA LEU A 137 -7.09 4.74 -9.29
C LEU A 137 -7.79 6.08 -9.59
N ALA A 138 -7.22 6.81 -10.54
CA ALA A 138 -7.83 7.99 -11.14
C ALA A 138 -8.01 7.75 -12.64
N GLY A 139 -9.05 8.36 -13.22
CA GLY A 139 -9.25 8.36 -14.67
C GLY A 139 -8.64 9.61 -15.30
N GLU A 140 -8.06 9.49 -16.47
CA GLU A 140 -7.62 10.61 -17.30
C GLU A 140 -8.46 10.66 -18.58
N ASP A 141 -9.04 11.82 -18.92
CA ASP A 141 -9.72 12.01 -20.20
C ASP A 141 -8.74 12.28 -21.35
N ASP A 142 -9.25 12.30 -22.59
CA ASP A 142 -8.46 12.58 -23.80
C ASP A 142 -7.79 13.97 -23.78
N ALA A 143 -8.26 14.88 -22.92
CA ALA A 143 -7.69 16.22 -22.73
C ALA A 143 -6.64 16.27 -21.61
N GLY A 144 -6.23 15.12 -21.06
CA GLY A 144 -5.24 15.00 -19.97
C GLY A 144 -5.76 15.46 -18.62
N LYS A 145 -7.08 15.62 -18.44
CA LYS A 145 -7.66 15.99 -17.15
C LYS A 145 -7.91 14.76 -16.31
N MET A 146 -7.49 14.87 -15.06
CA MET A 146 -7.57 13.80 -14.09
C MET A 146 -8.88 13.87 -13.30
N TYR A 147 -9.49 12.71 -13.07
CA TYR A 147 -10.73 12.54 -12.34
C TYR A 147 -10.55 11.52 -11.24
N PHE A 148 -11.06 11.83 -10.05
CA PHE A 148 -11.13 10.91 -8.93
C PHE A 148 -12.53 10.89 -8.34
N ASP A 149 -12.95 9.73 -7.82
CA ASP A 149 -14.26 9.59 -7.20
C ASP A 149 -14.25 10.28 -5.83
N SER A 150 -15.08 11.31 -5.68
CA SER A 150 -15.14 12.09 -4.44
C SER A 150 -15.60 11.27 -3.25
N ASP A 151 -16.44 10.25 -3.48
CA ASP A 151 -17.03 9.47 -2.39
C ASP A 151 -15.97 8.53 -1.80
N ILE A 152 -15.08 7.99 -2.65
CA ILE A 152 -13.87 7.28 -2.23
C ILE A 152 -12.89 8.22 -1.52
N GLU A 153 -12.68 9.44 -2.04
CA GLU A 153 -11.79 10.44 -1.43
C GLU A 153 -12.19 10.75 0.02
N VAL A 154 -13.49 10.94 0.24
CA VAL A 154 -14.06 11.21 1.57
C VAL A 154 -13.77 10.07 2.54
N CYS A 155 -13.96 8.81 2.12
CA CYS A 155 -13.65 7.64 2.95
C CYS A 155 -12.19 7.64 3.43
N TYR A 156 -11.24 7.86 2.51
CA TYR A 156 -9.82 7.95 2.85
C TYR A 156 -9.50 9.16 3.73
N GLN A 157 -10.09 10.33 3.44
CA GLN A 157 -9.86 11.55 4.21
C GLN A 157 -10.34 11.45 5.67
N GLN A 158 -11.47 10.76 5.91
CA GLN A 158 -11.96 10.42 7.25
C GLN A 158 -10.92 9.61 8.03
N CYS A 159 -10.19 8.73 7.34
CA CYS A 159 -9.10 7.92 7.88
C CYS A 159 -7.73 8.62 7.84
N ARG A 160 -7.69 9.96 7.76
CA ARG A 160 -6.48 10.80 7.79
C ARG A 160 -5.52 10.61 6.60
N PHE A 161 -5.98 10.04 5.50
CA PHE A 161 -5.22 10.07 4.26
C PHE A 161 -5.34 11.44 3.59
N ARG A 162 -4.25 11.89 2.97
CA ARG A 162 -4.13 13.17 2.25
C ARG A 162 -3.38 12.96 0.94
N TRP A 163 -3.61 13.79 -0.06
CA TRP A 163 -2.85 13.70 -1.30
C TRP A 163 -1.36 13.95 -1.04
N PHE A 164 -0.51 13.00 -1.44
CA PHE A 164 0.93 13.08 -1.26
C PHE A 164 1.59 14.05 -2.26
N GLN A 165 1.00 14.21 -3.45
CA GLN A 165 1.45 15.14 -4.48
C GLN A 165 0.35 16.18 -4.74
N LEU A 166 0.75 17.44 -4.99
CA LEU A 166 -0.14 18.52 -5.38
C LEU A 166 -0.72 18.24 -6.77
N THR A 167 -1.92 17.66 -6.81
CA THR A 167 -2.64 17.43 -8.06
C THR A 167 -3.47 18.65 -8.42
N GLN A 168 -2.83 19.75 -8.85
CA GLN A 168 -3.53 21.01 -9.21
C GLN A 168 -4.56 20.82 -10.34
N SER A 169 -4.46 19.73 -11.12
CA SER A 169 -5.38 19.37 -12.21
C SER A 169 -6.42 18.30 -11.84
N LEU A 170 -6.50 17.87 -10.58
CA LEU A 170 -7.45 16.82 -10.16
C LEU A 170 -8.87 17.35 -10.04
N ARG A 171 -9.75 16.88 -10.91
CA ARG A 171 -11.18 17.12 -10.84
C ARG A 171 -11.84 16.06 -9.97
N ARG A 172 -12.61 16.51 -8.99
CA ARG A 172 -13.43 15.64 -8.15
C ARG A 172 -14.75 15.43 -8.84
N THR A 173 -15.10 14.18 -9.05
CA THR A 173 -16.38 13.84 -9.65
C THR A 173 -17.10 12.84 -8.78
N ARG A 174 -18.39 13.05 -8.57
CA ARG A 174 -19.23 12.04 -7.93
C ARG A 174 -19.51 10.96 -8.95
N ASN A 175 -19.24 9.72 -8.58
CA ASN A 175 -19.69 8.56 -9.30
C ASN A 175 -19.35 8.54 -10.81
N THR A 176 -18.35 9.28 -11.29
CA THR A 176 -18.13 9.39 -12.75
C THR A 176 -17.30 8.21 -13.25
N LEU A 177 -16.34 7.76 -12.45
CA LEU A 177 -15.59 6.53 -12.69
C LEU A 177 -16.45 5.28 -12.43
N THR A 178 -17.44 5.38 -11.54
CA THR A 178 -18.31 4.24 -11.17
C THR A 178 -19.64 4.22 -11.94
N ARG A 179 -20.21 5.34 -12.42
CA ARG A 179 -21.53 5.40 -13.10
C ARG A 179 -21.54 5.81 -14.58
N ARG A 180 -20.59 6.58 -15.14
CA ARG A 180 -20.68 7.05 -16.55
C ARG A 180 -19.93 6.15 -17.55
N ALA A 181 -20.67 5.54 -18.47
CA ALA A 181 -20.18 4.64 -19.52
C ALA A 181 -19.43 5.31 -20.69
N GLN A 182 -19.31 6.64 -20.71
CA GLN A 182 -18.88 7.38 -21.91
C GLN A 182 -17.41 7.78 -21.94
N VAL A 183 -16.68 7.65 -20.84
CA VAL A 183 -15.24 7.91 -20.84
C VAL A 183 -14.57 6.55 -20.72
N ARG A 184 -13.65 6.24 -21.64
CA ARG A 184 -12.65 5.17 -21.45
C ARG A 184 -11.39 5.84 -20.89
N PRO A 185 -11.38 6.29 -19.63
CA PRO A 185 -10.27 7.07 -19.15
C PRO A 185 -9.02 6.19 -19.13
N SER A 186 -7.89 6.75 -19.54
CA SER A 186 -6.62 6.09 -19.26
C SER A 186 -6.46 6.04 -17.74
N SER A 187 -6.08 4.87 -17.22
CA SER A 187 -5.94 4.66 -15.78
C SER A 187 -4.64 5.29 -15.29
N ARG A 188 -4.72 6.14 -14.29
CA ARG A 188 -3.57 6.73 -13.61
C ARG A 188 -3.60 6.42 -12.14
N PHE A 189 -2.41 6.40 -11.54
CA PHE A 189 -2.25 6.14 -10.13
C PHE A 189 -1.93 7.44 -9.41
N LEU A 190 -2.67 7.70 -8.35
CA LEU A 190 -2.38 8.76 -7.41
C LEU A 190 -2.04 8.16 -6.06
N VAL A 191 -1.30 8.90 -5.25
CA VAL A 191 -0.87 8.44 -3.93
C VAL A 191 -1.51 9.29 -2.84
N LEU A 192 -2.22 8.60 -1.96
CA LEU A 192 -2.69 9.13 -0.69
C LEU A 192 -1.73 8.70 0.41
N HIS A 193 -1.35 9.63 1.29
CA HIS A 193 -0.43 9.44 2.40
C HIS A 193 -1.12 9.64 3.74
N SER A 194 -0.82 8.77 4.70
CA SER A 194 -1.24 8.89 6.09
C SER A 194 -0.03 8.70 7.00
N PRO A 195 0.48 9.76 7.65
CA PRO A 195 1.54 9.61 8.65
C PRO A 195 1.00 8.98 9.94
N ARG A 196 1.88 8.30 10.68
CA ARG A 196 1.65 7.93 12.07
C ARG A 196 1.55 9.20 12.91
N ILE A 197 0.63 9.21 13.86
CA ILE A 197 0.40 10.31 14.80
C ILE A 197 0.48 9.81 16.25
N SER A 198 0.51 10.74 17.20
CA SER A 198 0.65 10.43 18.63
C SER A 198 -0.47 9.57 19.21
N THR A 199 -1.65 9.54 18.58
CA THR A 199 -2.79 8.71 19.02
C THR A 199 -2.78 7.30 18.42
N ASP A 200 -1.83 7.00 17.54
CA ASP A 200 -1.69 5.65 17.00
C ASP A 200 -0.97 4.74 18.00
N PRO A 201 -1.13 3.41 17.88
CA PRO A 201 -0.30 2.47 18.63
C PRO A 201 1.19 2.81 18.46
N PRO A 202 2.05 2.57 19.45
CA PRO A 202 3.48 2.75 19.27
C PRO A 202 4.00 1.79 18.19
N ALA A 203 4.95 2.24 17.38
CA ALA A 203 5.58 1.36 16.40
C ALA A 203 6.25 0.18 17.13
N PRO A 204 6.09 -1.07 16.65
CA PRO A 204 6.87 -2.19 17.11
C PRO A 204 8.36 -1.84 17.04
N ARG A 205 9.12 -2.25 18.07
CA ARG A 205 10.58 -2.06 18.04
C ARG A 205 11.14 -2.85 16.86
N CYS A 206 11.76 -2.17 15.91
CA CYS A 206 12.50 -2.85 14.87
C CYS A 206 13.72 -3.50 15.53
N ALA A 207 13.85 -4.83 15.47
CA ALA A 207 15.05 -5.53 15.95
C ALA A 207 16.33 -5.09 15.17
N LEU A 208 16.13 -4.48 14.01
CA LEU A 208 17.14 -3.80 13.22
C LEU A 208 16.90 -2.30 13.38
N SER A 209 17.48 -1.68 14.42
CA SER A 209 17.51 -0.22 14.51
C SER A 209 18.04 0.33 13.19
N PRO A 210 17.31 1.20 12.46
CA PRO A 210 17.91 1.91 11.36
C PRO A 210 19.04 2.74 11.96
N MET A 211 20.29 2.40 11.63
CA MET A 211 21.40 3.29 11.94
C MET A 211 21.04 4.65 11.33
N PRO A 212 21.07 5.74 12.11
CA PRO A 212 20.77 7.05 11.57
C PRO A 212 21.71 7.32 10.40
N ALA A 213 21.13 7.77 9.28
CA ALA A 213 21.79 7.95 7.99
C ALA A 213 22.89 9.05 7.97
N LEU A 214 23.40 9.45 9.12
CA LEU A 214 24.42 10.49 9.31
C LEU A 214 25.36 10.08 10.46
N GLN A 215 26.08 8.99 10.26
CA GLN A 215 27.43 8.81 10.81
C GLN A 215 28.32 8.28 9.69
N LEU A 216 28.57 9.14 8.69
CA LEU A 216 29.86 9.11 8.00
C LEU A 216 30.88 9.48 9.08
N ARG A 217 31.42 8.47 9.76
CA ARG A 217 32.72 8.63 10.39
C ARG A 217 33.70 8.65 9.24
N ASP A 218 34.30 9.81 9.03
CA ASP A 218 35.58 9.93 8.33
C ASP A 218 36.59 9.12 9.16
N GLU A 219 36.72 7.83 8.85
CA GLU A 219 37.87 7.01 9.22
C GLU A 219 38.54 6.58 7.90
N GLU A 220 39.11 7.56 7.21
CA GLU A 220 40.23 7.32 6.30
C GLU A 220 41.53 7.54 7.09
N ASP A 221 42.49 6.66 6.81
CA ASP A 221 43.93 6.74 7.10
C ASP A 221 44.44 6.21 8.44
N GLU A 222 44.56 4.87 8.55
CA GLU A 222 45.87 4.25 8.82
C GLU A 222 46.01 2.99 7.96
N ALA A 223 46.44 3.17 6.71
CA ALA A 223 46.97 2.08 5.89
C ALA A 223 48.43 1.83 6.27
N GLU A 224 48.70 0.59 6.67
CA GLU A 224 50.02 -0.03 6.69
C GLU A 224 50.74 0.21 5.35
N ASP A 225 52.01 0.59 5.42
CA ASP A 225 52.96 0.24 4.37
C ASP A 225 54.39 0.28 4.93
N GLY A 226 55.08 -0.86 4.89
CA GLY A 226 56.52 -0.86 5.08
C GLY A 226 57.18 -2.19 5.44
N GLU A 227 56.94 -3.29 4.71
CA GLU A 227 57.99 -4.32 4.62
C GLU A 227 57.90 -5.16 3.32
N VAL A 228 58.74 -4.81 2.35
CA VAL A 228 59.03 -5.63 1.15
C VAL A 228 60.46 -6.17 1.25
N LEU A 229 60.53 -7.47 1.52
CA LEU A 229 61.50 -8.49 1.06
C LEU A 229 62.81 -8.02 0.41
N LYS A 230 63.94 -8.42 1.02
CA LYS A 230 65.11 -8.91 0.28
C LYS A 230 65.77 -10.10 0.99
N GLY A 231 65.59 -11.29 0.43
CA GLY A 231 66.53 -12.38 0.60
C GLY A 231 67.54 -12.35 -0.55
N PHE A 232 68.83 -12.45 -0.24
CA PHE A 232 69.86 -12.93 -1.17
C PHE A 232 71.03 -13.57 -0.40
N SER A 233 71.29 -14.82 -0.79
CA SER A 233 72.56 -15.57 -0.81
C SER A 233 73.19 -16.15 0.47
N GLN A 234 73.32 -17.48 0.42
CA GLN A 234 74.30 -18.32 1.11
C GLN A 234 75.75 -17.87 0.82
N PHE A 235 76.60 -17.82 1.85
CA PHE A 235 77.81 -18.63 2.10
C PHE A 235 78.56 -18.04 3.31
#